data_AF-W0R709-F1
#
_entry.id   AF-W0R709-F1
#
_cell.length_a   1.000
_cell.length_b   1.000
_cell.length_c   1.000
_cell.angle_alpha   90.00
_cell.angle_beta   90.00
_cell.angle_gamma   90.00
#
_symmetry.space_group_name_H-M   'P 1'
#
loop_
_entity.id
_entity.type
_entity.pdbx_description
1 polymer ?
#
loop_
_entity_poly.entity_id
_entity_poly.type
_entity_poly.pdbx_seq_one_letter_code
_entity_poly.pdbx_strand_id
1 'polypeptide(L)' 'MDPVLGESGNSKVNLCFESKGWYLKGGPVCENKLMWNDELCIKWRAKYSKPNAKPWG' A
#
# COMPACT_ATOMS: atom_id res chain seq x y z
N MET A 1 8.49 11.08 14.99
CA MET A 1 8.36 9.74 14.41
C MET A 1 8.68 8.76 15.52
N ASP A 2 7.74 7.90 15.88
CA ASP A 2 7.94 6.86 16.90
C ASP A 2 8.74 5.70 16.28
N PRO A 3 9.90 5.32 16.83
CA PRO A 3 10.76 4.27 16.27
C PRO A 3 10.23 2.83 16.51
N VAL A 4 9.15 2.64 17.28
CA VAL A 4 8.63 1.32 17.67
C VAL A 4 7.41 0.90 16.83
N LEU A 5 6.70 1.85 16.22
CA LEU A 5 5.62 1.59 15.27
C LEU A 5 6.06 2.09 13.90
N GLY A 6 6.85 1.27 13.21
CA GLY A 6 7.24 1.54 11.83
C GLY A 6 6.01 1.96 11.01
N GLU A 7 6.17 2.99 10.19
CA GLU A 7 5.17 3.53 9.25
C GLU A 7 4.49 2.46 8.37
N SER A 8 4.99 1.22 8.40
CA SER A 8 4.47 0.00 7.79
C SER A 8 2.98 -0.30 8.02
N GLY A 9 2.29 0.34 8.98
CA GLY A 9 0.85 0.14 9.24
C GLY A 9 -0.07 1.21 8.66
N ASN A 10 0.45 2.36 8.24
CA ASN A 10 -0.38 3.48 7.79
C ASN A 10 -0.41 3.58 6.26
N SER A 11 -1.50 3.11 5.65
CA SER A 11 -1.76 3.17 4.21
C SER A 11 -1.62 4.59 3.64
N LYS A 12 -2.04 5.64 4.35
CA LYS A 12 -1.93 7.04 3.91
C LYS A 12 -0.48 7.49 3.76
N VAL A 13 0.37 7.18 4.74
CA VAL A 13 1.78 7.57 4.74
C VAL A 13 2.53 6.81 3.65
N ASN A 14 2.30 5.51 3.58
CA ASN A 14 2.94 4.65 2.59
C ASN A 14 2.50 5.00 1.15
N LEU A 15 1.22 5.33 0.92
CA LEU A 15 0.74 5.84 -0.37
C LEU A 15 1.34 7.20 -0.74
N CYS A 16 1.59 8.08 0.25
CA CYS A 16 2.29 9.33 0.01
C CYS A 16 3.72 9.07 -0.48
N PHE A 17 4.43 8.13 0.13
CA PHE A 17 5.76 7.71 -0.32
C PHE A 17 5.72 7.02 -1.69
N GLU A 18 4.69 6.22 -1.96
CA GLU A 18 4.49 5.60 -3.27
C GLU A 18 4.32 6.66 -4.37
N SER A 19 3.57 7.73 -4.11
CA SER A 19 3.43 8.86 -5.04
C SER A 19 4.74 9.59 -5.34
N LYS A 20 5.77 9.42 -4.51
CA LYS A 20 7.13 9.94 -4.69
C LYS A 20 8.07 8.95 -5.39
N GLY A 21 7.58 7.80 -5.86
CA GLY A 21 8.33 6.85 -6.69
C GLY A 21 8.92 5.64 -5.96
N TRP A 22 8.47 5.32 -4.74
CA TRP A 22 9.13 4.30 -3.90
C TRP A 22 8.73 2.83 -4.18
N TYR A 23 8.32 2.50 -5.40
CA TYR A 23 7.74 1.19 -5.77
C TYR A 23 8.77 0.08 -6.11
N LEU A 24 10.04 0.43 -6.26
CA LEU A 24 10.98 -0.29 -7.14
C LEU A 24 11.40 -1.71 -6.70
N LYS A 25 11.10 -2.16 -5.48
CA LYS A 25 11.49 -3.52 -5.02
C LYS A 25 10.36 -4.37 -4.42
N GLY A 26 9.34 -3.74 -3.83
CA GLY A 26 8.31 -4.44 -3.05
C GLY A 26 6.95 -4.56 -3.74
N GLY A 27 6.76 -3.93 -4.90
CA GLY A 27 5.43 -3.70 -5.46
C GLY A 27 4.68 -2.57 -4.75
N PRO A 28 3.41 -2.33 -5.06
CA PRO A 28 2.64 -1.27 -4.43
C PRO A 28 2.38 -1.62 -2.98
N VAL A 29 2.36 -0.58 -2.16
CA VAL A 29 1.97 -0.66 -0.75
C VAL A 29 0.61 -1.33 -0.61
N CYS A 30 -0.32 -0.98 -1.49
CA CYS A 30 -1.70 -1.46 -1.43
C CYS A 30 -1.91 -2.87 -1.97
N GLU A 31 -0.87 -3.48 -2.52
CA GLU A 31 -0.79 -4.90 -2.85
C GLU A 31 0.01 -5.69 -1.80
N ASN A 32 0.28 -5.09 -0.63
CA ASN A 32 0.77 -5.83 0.53
C ASN A 32 -0.42 -6.50 1.28
N LYS A 33 -0.23 -7.73 1.76
CA LYS A 33 -1.22 -8.49 2.55
C LYS A 33 -1.76 -7.71 3.75
N LEU A 34 -0.90 -6.93 4.43
CA LEU A 34 -1.26 -6.16 5.63
C LEU A 34 -2.14 -4.95 5.30
N MET A 35 -2.05 -4.42 4.09
CA MET A 35 -2.73 -3.21 3.63
C MET A 35 -3.92 -3.51 2.71
N TRP A 36 -4.11 -4.78 2.32
CA TRP A 36 -5.10 -5.16 1.33
C TRP A 36 -6.52 -4.70 1.68
N ASN A 37 -6.93 -4.87 2.93
CA ASN A 37 -8.28 -4.56 3.40
C ASN A 37 -8.44 -3.09 3.85
N ASP A 38 -7.40 -2.26 3.71
CA ASP A 38 -7.49 -0.84 4.06
C ASP A 38 -8.32 -0.08 3.01
N GLU A 39 -9.25 0.76 3.46
CA GLU A 39 -10.15 1.51 2.56
C GLU A 39 -9.40 2.41 1.56
N LEU A 40 -8.29 3.03 1.97
CA LEU A 40 -7.46 3.84 1.08
C LEU A 40 -6.81 2.97 0.02
N CYS A 41 -6.39 1.77 0.39
CA CYS A 41 -5.81 0.82 -0.55
C CYS A 41 -6.83 0.18 -1.48
N ILE A 42 -8.07 -0.04 -1.05
CA ILE A 42 -9.17 -0.44 -1.93
C ILE A 42 -9.43 0.65 -2.97
N LYS A 43 -9.54 1.92 -2.54
CA LYS A 43 -9.75 3.07 -3.45
C LYS A 43 -8.58 3.27 -4.42
N TRP A 44 -7.35 3.17 -3.93
CA TRP A 44 -6.15 3.26 -4.76
C TRP A 44 -6.12 2.13 -5.80
N ARG A 45 -6.36 0.88 -5.38
CA ARG A 45 -6.38 -0.26 -6.32
C ARG A 45 -7.49 -0.15 -7.34
N ALA A 46 -8.66 0.37 -6.98
CA ALA A 46 -9.75 0.63 -7.93
C ALA A 46 -9.37 1.66 -9.02
N LYS A 47 -8.46 2.61 -8.70
CA LYS A 47 -8.03 3.67 -9.62
C LYS A 47 -6.79 3.31 -10.44
N TYR A 48 -5.83 2.61 -9.84
CA TYR A 48 -4.48 2.42 -10.40
C TYR A 48 -4.11 0.96 -10.68
N SER A 49 -4.81 -0.02 -10.09
CA SER A 49 -4.50 -1.45 -10.23
C SER A 49 -5.79 -2.27 -10.40
N LYS A 50 -5.83 -3.49 -9.84
CA LYS A 50 -6.98 -4.40 -9.82
C LYS A 50 -7.50 -4.55 -8.39
N PRO A 51 -8.73 -4.08 -8.08
CA PRO A 51 -9.26 -4.06 -6.71
C PRO A 51 -9.51 -5.46 -6.11
N ASN A 52 -9.57 -6.51 -6.93
CA ASN A 52 -9.92 -7.86 -6.46
C ASN A 52 -8.88 -8.94 -6.81
N ALA A 53 -7.82 -8.61 -7.55
CA ALA A 53 -6.81 -9.60 -7.94
C ALA A 53 -5.65 -9.57 -6.94
N LYS A 54 -5.63 -10.52 -5.99
CA LYS A 54 -4.52 -10.65 -5.04
C LYS A 54 -3.26 -11.11 -5.79
N PRO A 55 -2.16 -10.35 -5.77
CA PRO A 55 -0.94 -10.72 -6.52
C PRO A 55 -0.13 -11.86 -5.90
N TRP A 56 -0.51 -12.36 -4.72
CA TRP A 56 0.27 -13.35 -3.96
C TRP A 56 -0.29 -14.78 -3.96
N GLY A 57 -1.31 -15.09 -4.76
CA GLY A 57 -1.94 -16.42 -4.82
C GLY A 57 -2.98 -16.66 -3.75
#